data_AF-A0AAJ0PM09-F1
#
_entry.id   AF-A0AAJ0PM09-F1
#
_cell.length_a   1.000
_cell.length_b   1.000
_cell.length_c   1.000
_cell.angle_alpha   90.00
_cell.angle_beta   90.00
_cell.angle_gamma   90.00
#
_symmetry.space_group_name_H-M   'P 1'
#
loop_
_entity.id
_entity.type
_entity.pdbx_description
1 polymer ?
#
loop_
_entity_poly.entity_id
_entity_poly.type
_entity_poly.pdbx_seq_one_letter_code
_entity_poly.pdbx_strand_id
1 'polypeptide(L)'
;MQLQQLQAQLTELDQRIRAARRRERHAALVQVRELVKTHALTAREVFGQGYSNRAKLFTVGAKYHDPVTGATWSGRGRAPAWIAGRDRSAFLIRE
;
A
#
# COMPACT_ATOMS: atom_id res chain seq x y z
N MET A 1 26.57 -20.93 6.35
CA MET A 1 25.78 -20.95 7.61
C MET A 1 25.42 -19.55 8.11
N GLN A 2 26.35 -18.60 8.25
CA GLN A 2 26.04 -17.25 8.78
C GLN A 2 25.11 -16.40 7.87
N LEU A 3 25.30 -16.46 6.55
CA LEU A 3 24.45 -15.74 5.59
C LEU A 3 22.97 -16.16 5.70
N GLN A 4 22.72 -17.46 5.86
CA GLN A 4 21.36 -18.00 5.98
C GLN A 4 20.68 -17.57 7.29
N GLN A 5 21.43 -17.48 8.39
CA GLN A 5 20.91 -16.93 9.65
C GLN A 5 20.53 -15.46 9.52
N LEU A 6 21.36 -14.63 8.89
CA LEU A 6 21.05 -13.21 8.68
C LEU A 6 19.83 -13.03 7.77
N GLN A 7 19.68 -13.86 6.74
CA GLN A 7 18.49 -13.87 5.88
C GLN A 7 17.23 -14.25 6.66
N ALA A 8 17.30 -15.26 7.52
CA ALA A 8 16.17 -15.66 8.38
C ALA A 8 15.77 -14.56 9.37
N GLN A 9 16.75 -13.82 9.93
CA GLN A 9 16.47 -12.69 10.81
C GLN A 9 15.79 -11.53 10.07
N LEU A 10 16.20 -11.24 8.83
CA LEU A 10 15.55 -10.22 8.00
C LEU A 10 14.10 -10.58 7.68
N THR A 11 13.82 -11.83 7.29
CA THR A 11 12.45 -12.25 6.97
C THR A 11 11.55 -12.19 8.19
N GLU A 12 12.05 -12.60 9.36
CA GLU A 12 11.28 -12.50 10.59
C GLU A 12 11.01 -11.05 11.00
N LEU A 13 12.01 -10.16 10.88
CA LEU A 13 11.82 -8.74 11.15
C LEU A 13 10.81 -8.11 10.19
N ASP A 14 10.86 -8.43 8.89
CA ASP A 14 9.89 -7.95 7.91
C ASP A 14 8.47 -8.44 8.22
N GLN A 15 8.31 -9.71 8.59
CA GLN A 15 7.01 -10.25 9.01
C GLN A 15 6.45 -9.52 10.24
N ARG A 16 7.31 -9.25 11.24
CA ARG A 16 6.94 -8.51 12.45
C ARG A 16 6.53 -7.07 12.11
N ILE A 17 7.28 -6.37 11.26
CA ILE A 17 6.96 -5.01 10.80
C ILE A 17 5.60 -5.00 10.08
N ARG A 18 5.38 -5.93 9.16
CA ARG A 18 4.10 -6.03 8.44
C ARG A 18 2.94 -6.32 9.38
N ALA A 19 3.14 -7.21 10.36
CA ALA A 19 2.12 -7.51 11.36
C ALA A 19 1.79 -6.29 12.24
N ALA A 20 2.81 -5.55 12.70
CA ALA A 20 2.64 -4.32 13.47
C ALA A 20 1.85 -3.27 12.68
N ARG A 21 2.27 -2.98 11.44
CA ARG A 21 1.57 -2.03 10.55
C ARG A 21 0.11 -2.41 10.32
N ARG A 22 -0.20 -3.70 10.14
CA ARG A 22 -1.58 -4.17 9.98
C ARG A 22 -2.41 -3.92 11.25
N ARG A 23 -1.85 -4.19 12.43
CA ARG A 23 -2.51 -3.95 13.73
C ARG A 23 -2.79 -2.47 13.93
N GLU A 24 -1.80 -1.61 13.73
CA GLU A 24 -1.95 -0.15 13.86
C GLU A 24 -3.01 0.39 12.90
N ARG A 25 -2.95 -0.01 11.62
CA ARG A 25 -3.94 0.40 10.63
C ARG A 25 -5.34 -0.09 11.00
N HIS A 26 -5.47 -1.31 11.50
CA HIS A 26 -6.77 -1.84 11.92
C HIS A 26 -7.31 -1.05 13.12
N ALA A 27 -6.48 -0.77 14.12
CA ALA A 27 -6.86 0.03 15.28
C ALA A 27 -7.30 1.45 14.87
N ALA A 28 -6.61 2.08 13.92
CA ALA A 28 -7.02 3.36 13.36
C ALA A 28 -8.37 3.28 12.64
N LEU A 29 -8.61 2.22 11.85
CA LEU A 29 -9.89 2.03 11.16
C LEU A 29 -11.06 1.83 12.14
N VAL A 30 -10.85 1.10 13.23
CA VAL A 30 -11.87 0.93 14.28
C VAL A 30 -12.20 2.28 14.91
N GLN A 31 -11.19 3.07 15.28
CA GLN A 31 -11.40 4.41 15.85
C GLN A 31 -12.15 5.34 14.89
N VAL A 32 -11.78 5.37 13.61
CA VAL A 32 -12.47 6.19 12.60
C VAL A 32 -13.94 5.75 12.47
N ARG A 33 -14.21 4.44 12.44
CA ARG A 33 -15.59 3.93 12.38
C ARG A 33 -16.42 4.34 13.58
N GLU A 34 -15.83 4.32 14.78
CA GLU A 34 -16.52 4.71 16.00
C GLU A 34 -16.83 6.21 16.02
N LEU A 35 -15.89 7.06 15.57
CA LEU A 35 -16.11 8.49 15.43
C LEU A 35 -17.22 8.80 14.42
N VAL A 36 -17.20 8.14 13.26
CA VAL A 36 -18.24 8.28 12.24
C VAL A 36 -19.62 7.90 12.80
N LYS A 37 -19.69 6.81 13.57
CA LYS A 37 -20.94 6.36 14.20
C LYS A 37 -21.42 7.34 15.28
N THR A 38 -20.54 7.76 16.18
CA THR A 38 -20.85 8.63 17.32
C THR A 38 -21.41 9.97 16.88
N HIS A 39 -20.83 10.55 15.82
CA HIS A 39 -21.21 11.86 15.30
C HIS A 39 -22.16 11.79 14.10
N ALA A 40 -22.68 10.60 13.77
CA ALA A 40 -23.55 10.36 12.61
C ALA A 40 -23.01 10.99 11.31
N LEU A 41 -21.69 10.94 11.10
CA LEU A 41 -21.03 11.58 9.97
C LEU A 41 -21.35 10.83 8.68
N THR A 42 -21.69 11.57 7.63
CA THR A 42 -21.86 10.97 6.30
C THR A 42 -20.52 10.83 5.59
N ALA A 43 -20.42 9.87 4.66
CA ALA A 43 -19.21 9.70 3.84
C ALA A 43 -18.83 10.99 3.06
N ARG A 44 -19.81 11.83 2.72
CA ARG A 44 -19.56 13.11 2.05
C ARG A 44 -18.87 14.12 2.96
N GLU A 45 -19.18 14.13 4.25
CA GLU A 45 -18.54 15.02 5.24
C GLU A 45 -17.14 14.55 5.59
N VAL A 46 -16.93 13.23 5.67
CA VAL A 46 -15.63 12.63 5.99
C VAL A 46 -14.64 12.76 4.82
N PHE A 47 -15.10 12.52 3.59
CA PHE A 47 -14.22 12.40 2.42
C PHE A 47 -14.37 13.54 1.38
N GLY A 48 -15.35 14.43 1.57
CA GLY A 48 -15.62 15.55 0.69
C GLY A 48 -16.37 15.20 -0.61
N GLN A 49 -16.76 16.25 -1.33
CA GLN A 49 -17.48 16.16 -2.60
C GLN A 49 -16.49 15.73 -3.72
N GLY A 50 -16.43 14.44 -3.99
CA GLY A 50 -15.51 13.85 -4.98
C GLY A 50 -14.98 12.45 -4.62
N TYR A 51 -15.29 11.96 -3.42
CA TYR A 51 -14.86 10.63 -2.96
C TYR A 51 -15.22 9.50 -3.92
N SER A 52 -16.41 9.52 -4.55
CA SER A 52 -16.83 8.50 -5.51
C SER A 52 -15.99 8.46 -6.80
N ASN A 53 -15.54 9.62 -7.30
CA ASN A 53 -14.73 9.69 -8.52
C ASN A 53 -13.23 9.47 -8.25
N ARG A 54 -12.73 9.91 -7.09
CA ARG A 54 -11.32 9.72 -6.72
C ARG A 54 -11.05 8.33 -6.17
N ALA A 55 -12.00 7.69 -5.47
CA ALA A 55 -11.87 6.29 -5.05
C ALA A 55 -11.59 5.37 -6.24
N LYS A 56 -12.25 5.58 -7.40
CA LYS A 56 -11.96 4.88 -8.68
C LYS A 56 -10.54 5.09 -9.20
N LEU A 57 -9.90 6.23 -8.91
CA LEU A 57 -8.50 6.48 -9.23
C LEU A 57 -7.55 5.75 -8.28
N PHE A 58 -7.95 5.59 -7.01
CA PHE A 58 -7.19 4.85 -5.98
C PHE A 58 -7.50 3.34 -5.93
N THR A 59 -8.52 2.86 -6.65
CA THR A 59 -8.82 1.41 -6.78
C THR A 59 -7.98 0.73 -7.87
N VAL A 60 -7.07 1.45 -8.52
CA VAL A 60 -6.11 0.83 -9.44
C VAL A 60 -4.96 0.29 -8.59
N GLY A 61 -5.01 -0.99 -8.28
CA GLY A 61 -3.94 -1.69 -7.57
C GLY A 61 -2.58 -1.41 -8.21
N ALA A 62 -1.52 -1.38 -7.39
CA ALA A 62 -0.16 -1.32 -7.90
C ALA A 62 0.04 -2.45 -8.92
N LYS A 63 0.44 -2.11 -10.14
CA LYS A 63 0.69 -3.10 -11.21
C LYS A 63 2.17 -3.45 -11.27
N TYR A 64 3.03 -2.51 -10.89
CA TYR A 64 4.47 -2.62 -10.94
C TYR A 64 5.10 -2.33 -9.58
N HIS A 65 6.19 -3.04 -9.25
CA HIS A 65 6.97 -2.93 -8.02
C HIS A 65 8.47 -2.88 -8.35
N ASP A 66 9.17 -1.92 -7.76
CA ASP A 66 10.63 -1.83 -7.84
C ASP A 66 11.29 -2.82 -6.85
N PRO A 67 12.04 -3.83 -7.32
CA PRO A 67 12.72 -4.78 -6.44
C PRO A 67 13.83 -4.16 -5.59
N VAL A 68 14.32 -2.96 -5.94
CA VAL A 68 15.43 -2.31 -5.23
C VAL A 68 14.91 -1.37 -4.15
N THR A 69 13.92 -0.52 -4.47
CA THR A 69 13.44 0.52 -3.54
C THR A 69 12.12 0.19 -2.85
N GLY A 70 11.41 -0.85 -3.30
CA GLY A 70 10.07 -1.19 -2.82
C GLY A 70 8.98 -0.21 -3.28
N ALA A 71 9.30 0.72 -4.19
CA ALA A 71 8.34 1.66 -4.74
C ALA A 71 7.34 0.95 -5.66
N THR A 72 6.06 1.34 -5.57
CA THR A 72 4.99 0.76 -6.40
C THR A 72 4.42 1.77 -7.38
N TRP A 73 4.06 1.32 -8.58
CA TRP A 73 3.43 2.14 -9.60
C TRP A 73 2.22 1.44 -10.22
N SER A 74 1.13 2.18 -10.39
CA SER A 74 -0.15 1.68 -10.94
C SER A 74 -0.14 1.51 -12.47
N GLY A 75 0.93 1.94 -13.15
CA GLY A 75 1.03 1.92 -14.61
C GLY A 75 0.29 3.06 -15.31
N ARG A 76 -0.32 3.99 -14.54
CA ARG A 76 -0.95 5.21 -15.05
C ARG A 76 -0.12 6.45 -14.71
N GLY A 77 -0.10 7.44 -15.61
CA GLY A 77 0.65 8.68 -15.43
C GLY A 77 2.13 8.59 -15.85
N ARG A 78 2.96 9.54 -15.40
CA ARG A 78 4.40 9.57 -15.70
C ARG A 78 5.08 8.35 -15.08
N ALA A 79 5.79 7.58 -15.89
CA ALA A 79 6.58 6.45 -15.43
C ALA A 79 7.70 6.92 -14.47
N PRO A 80 7.83 6.31 -13.27
CA PRO A 80 8.96 6.56 -12.39
C PRO A 80 10.30 6.18 -13.03
N ALA A 81 11.38 6.82 -12.57
CA ALA A 81 12.73 6.61 -13.13
C ALA A 81 13.22 5.15 -13.10
N TRP A 82 12.75 4.35 -12.14
CA TRP A 82 13.15 2.95 -11.97
C TRP A 82 12.55 1.98 -12.99
N ILE A 83 11.41 2.33 -13.62
CA ILE A 83 10.75 1.54 -14.68
C ILE A 83 10.76 2.23 -16.05
N ALA A 84 11.02 3.53 -16.10
CA ALA A 84 11.11 4.27 -17.35
C ALA A 84 12.24 3.72 -18.23
N GLY A 85 11.90 3.35 -19.48
CA GLY A 85 12.87 2.83 -20.47
C GLY A 85 13.33 1.39 -20.25
N ARG A 86 12.79 0.67 -19.25
CA ARG A 86 13.10 -0.74 -18.98
C ARG A 86 11.94 -1.65 -19.36
N ASP A 87 12.22 -2.95 -19.50
CA ASP A 87 11.17 -3.94 -19.71
C ASP A 87 10.23 -3.99 -18.49
N ARG A 88 8.97 -3.63 -18.69
CA ARG A 88 8.00 -3.45 -17.61
C ARG A 88 7.53 -4.79 -17.04
N SER A 89 7.71 -5.88 -17.78
CA SER A 89 7.37 -7.25 -17.38
C SER A 89 8.18 -7.70 -16.17
N ALA A 90 9.43 -7.25 -16.07
CA ALA A 90 10.33 -7.56 -14.95
C ALA A 90 9.88 -6.96 -13.61
N PHE A 91 9.02 -5.94 -13.64
CA PHE A 91 8.54 -5.23 -12.45
C PHE A 91 7.08 -5.56 -12.12
N LEU A 92 6.43 -6.44 -12.89
CA LEU A 92 5.02 -6.74 -12.68
C LEU A 92 4.82 -7.48 -11.36
N ILE A 93 3.88 -6.99 -10.55
CA ILE A 93 3.41 -7.71 -9.38
C ILE A 93 2.57 -8.88 -9.89
N ARG A 94 3.12 -10.09 -9.87
CA ARG A 94 2.36 -11.32 -10.09
C ARG A 94 1.70 -11.66 -8.77
N GLU A 95 0.37 -11.67 -8.77
CA GLU A 95 -0.45 -12.15 -7.64
C GLU A 95 -0.26 -13.65 -7.41
#